data_AF-A0A2N7RRN7-F1
#
_entry.id   AF-A0A2N7RRN7-F1
#
_cell.length_a   1.000
_cell.length_b   1.000
_cell.length_c   1.000
_cell.angle_alpha   90.00
_cell.angle_beta   90.00
_cell.angle_gamma   90.00
#
_symmetry.space_group_name_H-M   'P 1'
#
loop_
_entity.id
_entity.type
_entity.pdbx_description
1 polymer ?
#
loop_
_entity_poly.entity_id
_entity_poly.type
_entity_poly.pdbx_seq_one_letter_code
_entity_poly.pdbx_strand_id
1 'polypeptide(L)'
;MQHPQTFPVSTLLCVTLSSLLLGGCASNLAPVRSFATQTQKVAVHFEPMVAGSVHSCMDKSMRKRLILAERFDAQASEHAARSDCAAIAEASVPIATLNALLLRYAHTLAALADEQLPVYTEELTGLGTSLGGLAQPGTGAPLLDADKLAKVVKLSDLLGRLGTQRLQKSALRELLDQQEAVAIVSNALKEYAQRSYRAGLQDELRDLALLRGAVDGSAQREPLAANYVRTRLYLEGLQLQEREKIVATYVQAVDALQASVAALRANLDRLQAPELERQLAQFARHADTLQRQAAYYAPARW
;
A
#
# COMPACT_ATOMS: atom_id res chain seq x y z
N MET A 1 61.86 58.48 15.88
CA MET A 1 61.34 57.29 16.60
C MET A 1 59.94 57.00 16.09
N GLN A 2 59.65 55.70 15.92
CA GLN A 2 58.35 55.03 15.68
C GLN A 2 57.85 54.90 14.22
N HIS A 3 57.76 53.63 13.82
CA HIS A 3 57.33 53.05 12.54
C HIS A 3 55.79 53.07 12.36
N PRO A 4 55.29 53.12 11.10
CA PRO A 4 53.92 52.75 10.79
C PRO A 4 53.76 51.22 10.73
N GLN A 5 52.77 50.70 11.44
CA GLN A 5 52.39 49.28 11.43
C GLN A 5 51.55 48.96 10.20
N THR A 6 52.03 48.03 9.38
CA THR A 6 51.29 47.38 8.29
C THR A 6 50.51 46.20 8.88
N PHE A 7 49.17 46.23 8.78
CA PHE A 7 48.33 45.06 9.07
C PHE A 7 48.23 44.17 7.82
N PRO A 8 48.39 42.83 7.94
CA PRO A 8 48.42 41.94 6.79
C PRO A 8 47.00 41.61 6.32
N VAL A 9 46.71 41.91 5.06
CA VAL A 9 45.46 41.55 4.34
C VAL A 9 45.33 40.04 4.10
N SER A 10 46.33 39.24 4.49
CA SER A 10 46.42 37.80 4.20
C SER A 10 45.53 36.89 5.08
N THR A 11 45.09 37.35 6.26
CA THR A 11 44.34 36.50 7.21
C THR A 11 42.83 36.43 6.96
N LEU A 12 42.26 37.34 6.15
CA LEU A 12 40.82 37.36 5.86
C LEU A 12 40.42 36.44 4.68
N LEU A 13 41.36 36.08 3.80
CA LEU A 13 41.09 35.20 2.66
C LEU A 13 41.11 33.70 3.03
N CYS A 14 41.78 33.31 4.12
CA CYS A 14 41.84 31.91 4.55
C CYS A 14 40.58 31.45 5.31
N VAL A 15 39.83 32.36 5.95
CA VAL A 15 38.64 31.97 6.74
C VAL A 15 37.40 31.77 5.85
N THR A 16 37.30 32.48 4.72
CA THR A 16 36.19 32.33 3.78
C THR A 16 36.32 31.09 2.87
N LEU A 17 37.55 30.62 2.58
CA LEU A 17 37.75 29.40 1.80
C LEU A 17 37.50 28.11 2.60
N SER A 18 37.73 28.10 3.92
CA SER A 18 37.48 26.93 4.77
C SER A 18 35.99 26.67 5.04
N SER A 19 35.12 27.65 4.80
CA SER A 19 33.67 27.53 5.00
C SER A 19 32.95 26.88 3.80
N LEU A 20 33.56 26.86 2.62
CA LEU A 20 33.02 26.26 1.40
C LEU A 20 33.38 24.77 1.23
N LEU A 21 34.33 24.26 2.02
CA LEU A 21 34.75 22.85 1.99
C LEU A 21 34.06 21.97 3.04
N LEU A 22 33.26 22.55 3.94
CA LEU A 22 32.46 21.80 4.93
C LEU A 22 31.04 21.48 4.45
N GLY A 23 30.66 21.89 3.24
CA GLY A 23 29.38 21.53 2.61
C GLY A 23 29.36 20.15 1.92
N GLY A 24 30.51 19.49 1.79
CA GLY A 24 30.64 18.22 1.08
C GLY A 24 30.76 17.02 2.00
N CYS A 25 29.68 16.63 2.71
CA CYS A 25 29.52 15.27 3.28
C CYS A 25 28.17 15.03 3.99
N ALA A 26 27.20 15.95 3.96
CA ALA A 26 25.83 15.57 4.29
C ALA A 26 25.27 14.76 3.11
N SER A 27 25.29 13.43 3.22
CA SER A 27 24.68 12.54 2.24
C SER A 27 23.23 12.98 2.04
N ASN A 28 22.91 13.65 0.94
CA ASN A 28 21.53 14.06 0.68
C ASN A 28 20.70 12.80 0.33
N LEU A 29 20.10 12.19 1.36
CA LEU A 29 19.24 11.01 1.25
C LEU A 29 17.78 11.37 0.89
N ALA A 30 17.52 12.60 0.44
CA ALA A 30 16.17 13.02 0.03
C ALA A 30 15.51 12.08 -1.00
N PRO A 31 16.23 11.50 -1.98
CA PRO A 31 15.63 10.50 -2.89
C PRO A 31 15.12 9.26 -2.16
N VAL A 32 15.85 8.78 -1.14
CA VAL A 32 15.44 7.63 -0.31
C VAL A 32 14.22 7.99 0.53
N ARG A 33 14.21 9.18 1.15
CA ARG A 33 13.05 9.70 1.90
C ARG A 33 11.81 9.85 1.04
N SER A 34 11.97 10.40 -0.16
CA SER A 34 10.88 10.57 -1.12
C SER A 34 10.29 9.20 -1.49
N PHE A 35 11.14 8.24 -1.87
CA PHE A 35 10.73 6.87 -2.14
C PHE A 35 9.97 6.25 -0.96
N ALA A 36 10.54 6.32 0.24
CA ALA A 36 9.92 5.79 1.46
C ALA A 36 8.53 6.39 1.70
N THR A 37 8.39 7.71 1.54
CA THR A 37 7.11 8.42 1.67
C THR A 37 6.07 7.92 0.67
N GLN A 38 6.47 7.73 -0.60
CA GLN A 38 5.54 7.20 -1.62
C GLN A 38 5.17 5.74 -1.34
N THR A 39 6.10 4.92 -0.86
CA THR A 39 5.82 3.54 -0.45
C THR A 39 4.82 3.47 0.71
N GLN A 40 4.95 4.36 1.71
CA GLN A 40 3.98 4.46 2.81
C GLN A 40 2.57 4.77 2.27
N LYS A 41 2.44 5.71 1.34
CA LYS A 41 1.13 6.01 0.70
C LYS A 41 0.55 4.77 0.02
N VAL A 42 1.35 4.03 -0.76
CA VAL A 42 0.89 2.80 -1.41
C VAL A 42 0.41 1.78 -0.38
N ALA A 43 1.16 1.56 0.69
CA ALA A 43 0.82 0.59 1.73
C ALA A 43 -0.47 0.96 2.47
N VAL A 44 -0.65 2.24 2.85
CA VAL A 44 -1.87 2.71 3.54
C VAL A 44 -3.13 2.53 2.67
N HIS A 45 -3.01 2.69 1.34
CA HIS A 45 -4.15 2.53 0.44
C HIS A 45 -4.51 1.09 0.09
N PHE A 46 -3.77 0.11 0.62
CA PHE A 46 -4.10 -1.30 0.48
C PHE A 46 -5.11 -1.77 1.54
N GLU A 47 -5.08 -1.23 2.76
CA GLU A 47 -6.00 -1.64 3.84
C GLU A 47 -7.48 -1.53 3.45
N PRO A 48 -7.94 -0.45 2.76
CA PRO A 48 -9.33 -0.37 2.31
C PRO A 48 -9.70 -1.45 1.29
N MET A 49 -8.75 -1.99 0.52
CA MET A 49 -9.03 -3.13 -0.39
C MET A 49 -9.27 -4.40 0.41
N VAL A 50 -8.48 -4.62 1.46
CA VAL A 50 -8.63 -5.77 2.36
C VAL A 50 -9.98 -5.72 3.07
N ALA A 51 -10.28 -4.58 3.73
CA ALA A 51 -11.57 -4.37 4.36
C ALA A 51 -12.72 -4.47 3.34
N GLY A 52 -12.53 -3.88 2.16
CA GLY A 52 -13.50 -3.89 1.07
C GLY A 52 -13.90 -5.29 0.64
N SER A 53 -12.98 -6.25 0.55
CA SER A 53 -13.32 -7.64 0.22
C SER A 53 -14.30 -8.29 1.20
N VAL A 54 -14.14 -8.03 2.50
CA VAL A 54 -15.04 -8.56 3.54
C VAL A 54 -16.40 -7.86 3.47
N HIS A 55 -16.41 -6.52 3.32
CA HIS A 55 -17.64 -5.73 3.20
C HIS A 55 -18.46 -6.17 1.97
N SER A 56 -17.81 -6.33 0.82
CA SER A 56 -18.42 -6.85 -0.41
C SER A 56 -19.11 -8.20 -0.19
N CYS A 57 -18.47 -9.13 0.54
CA CYS A 57 -19.09 -10.40 0.90
C CYS A 57 -20.31 -10.21 1.81
N MET A 58 -20.18 -9.37 2.84
CA MET A 58 -21.27 -9.10 3.78
C MET A 58 -22.46 -8.47 3.08
N ASP A 59 -22.24 -7.47 2.22
CA ASP A 59 -23.30 -6.77 1.48
C ASP A 59 -24.04 -7.73 0.54
N LYS A 60 -23.31 -8.62 -0.16
CA LYS A 60 -23.89 -9.68 -0.98
C LYS A 60 -24.75 -10.65 -0.16
N SER A 61 -24.23 -11.10 0.98
CA SER A 61 -24.92 -12.02 1.88
C SER A 61 -26.17 -11.39 2.49
N MET A 62 -26.08 -10.12 2.93
CA MET A 62 -27.19 -9.32 3.45
C MET A 62 -28.29 -9.10 2.39
N ARG A 63 -27.90 -8.71 1.18
CA ARG A 63 -28.82 -8.49 0.06
C ARG A 63 -29.58 -9.75 -0.32
N LYS A 64 -28.90 -10.90 -0.36
CA LYS A 64 -29.54 -12.20 -0.59
C LYS A 64 -30.59 -12.51 0.48
N ARG A 65 -30.29 -12.25 1.76
CA ARG A 65 -31.26 -12.44 2.86
C ARG A 65 -32.43 -11.47 2.77
N LEU A 66 -32.20 -10.20 2.46
CA LEU A 66 -33.26 -9.21 2.29
C LEU A 66 -34.26 -9.63 1.20
N ILE A 67 -33.79 -10.24 0.13
CA ILE A 67 -34.62 -10.65 -1.01
C ILE A 67 -35.34 -11.98 -0.73
N LEU A 68 -34.68 -12.94 -0.09
CA LEU A 68 -35.19 -14.31 0.05
C LEU A 68 -35.93 -14.58 1.36
N ALA A 69 -35.77 -13.74 2.38
CA ALA A 69 -36.40 -13.97 3.69
C ALA A 69 -37.87 -13.55 3.69
N GLU A 70 -38.74 -14.39 4.26
CA GLU A 70 -40.14 -14.04 4.53
C GLU A 70 -40.28 -12.92 5.57
N ARG A 71 -39.35 -12.86 6.54
CA ARG A 71 -39.21 -11.78 7.52
C ARG A 71 -37.74 -11.42 7.65
N PHE A 72 -37.41 -10.17 7.37
CA PHE A 72 -36.05 -9.67 7.49
C PHE A 72 -35.76 -9.18 8.91
N ASP A 73 -34.85 -9.87 9.60
CA ASP A 73 -34.21 -9.40 10.83
C ASP A 73 -32.81 -8.89 10.47
N ALA A 74 -32.60 -7.58 10.61
CA ALA A 74 -31.34 -6.94 10.23
C ALA A 74 -30.16 -7.44 11.08
N GLN A 75 -30.35 -7.62 12.39
CA GLN A 75 -29.28 -8.00 13.31
C GLN A 75 -28.90 -9.47 13.13
N ALA A 76 -29.89 -10.36 13.03
CA ALA A 76 -29.64 -11.77 12.79
C ALA A 76 -28.99 -11.99 11.41
N SER A 77 -29.44 -11.24 10.40
CA SER A 77 -28.86 -11.29 9.05
C SER A 77 -27.42 -10.80 9.03
N GLU A 78 -27.10 -9.73 9.77
CA GLU A 78 -25.73 -9.19 9.84
C GLU A 78 -24.80 -10.19 10.53
N HIS A 79 -25.23 -10.78 11.65
CA HIS A 79 -24.42 -11.80 12.33
C HIS A 79 -24.18 -13.01 11.42
N ALA A 80 -25.21 -13.48 10.71
CA ALA A 80 -25.07 -14.58 9.78
C ALA A 80 -24.17 -14.21 8.58
N ALA A 81 -24.27 -12.98 8.06
CA ALA A 81 -23.38 -12.50 7.00
C ALA A 81 -21.92 -12.46 7.45
N ARG A 82 -21.65 -11.97 8.67
CA ARG A 82 -20.30 -12.01 9.25
C ARG A 82 -19.78 -13.43 9.38
N SER A 83 -20.62 -14.37 9.82
CA SER A 83 -20.26 -15.78 9.92
C SER A 83 -19.94 -16.41 8.57
N ASP A 84 -20.75 -16.14 7.53
CA ASP A 84 -20.50 -16.66 6.18
C ASP A 84 -19.19 -16.11 5.58
N CYS A 85 -18.87 -14.85 5.90
CA CYS A 85 -17.71 -14.14 5.37
C CYS A 85 -16.45 -14.31 6.25
N ALA A 86 -16.51 -15.06 7.35
CA ALA A 86 -15.40 -15.25 8.29
C ALA A 86 -14.16 -15.82 7.60
N ALA A 87 -14.33 -16.81 6.72
CA ALA A 87 -13.22 -17.41 5.98
C ALA A 87 -12.48 -16.41 5.06
N ILE A 88 -13.20 -15.43 4.49
CA ILE A 88 -12.58 -14.35 3.71
C ILE A 88 -11.79 -13.44 4.63
N ALA A 89 -12.37 -13.04 5.77
CA ALA A 89 -11.68 -12.20 6.75
C ALA A 89 -10.40 -12.88 7.28
N GLU A 90 -10.47 -14.18 7.60
CA GLU A 90 -9.31 -14.97 8.04
C GLU A 90 -8.23 -15.08 6.95
N ALA A 91 -8.63 -15.36 5.70
CA ALA A 91 -7.70 -15.41 4.56
C ALA A 91 -7.04 -14.05 4.26
N SER A 92 -7.70 -12.94 4.63
CA SER A 92 -7.17 -11.59 4.48
C SER A 92 -6.11 -11.20 5.53
N VAL A 93 -6.07 -11.85 6.71
CA VAL A 93 -5.15 -11.48 7.80
C VAL A 93 -3.68 -11.57 7.38
N PRO A 94 -3.19 -12.67 6.77
CA PRO A 94 -1.78 -12.74 6.41
C PRO A 94 -1.43 -11.80 5.25
N ILE A 95 -2.40 -11.48 4.38
CA ILE A 95 -2.24 -10.47 3.33
C ILE A 95 -2.05 -9.07 3.95
N ALA A 96 -2.82 -8.73 4.99
CA ALA A 96 -2.61 -7.51 5.76
C ALA A 96 -1.22 -7.49 6.43
N THR A 97 -0.74 -8.66 6.88
CA THR A 97 0.61 -8.80 7.47
C THR A 97 1.71 -8.52 6.44
N LEU A 98 1.55 -8.96 5.18
CA LEU A 98 2.46 -8.60 4.08
C LEU A 98 2.48 -7.09 3.83
N ASN A 99 1.33 -6.42 3.91
CA ASN A 99 1.25 -4.96 3.78
C ASN A 99 1.94 -4.25 4.95
N ALA A 100 1.76 -4.74 6.18
CA ALA A 100 2.46 -4.22 7.35
C ALA A 100 3.98 -4.35 7.22
N LEU A 101 4.47 -5.45 6.63
CA LEU A 101 5.89 -5.62 6.32
C LEU A 101 6.39 -4.59 5.29
N LEU A 102 5.62 -4.32 4.23
CA LEU A 102 5.95 -3.29 3.24
C LEU A 102 5.96 -1.88 3.85
N LEU A 103 5.00 -1.59 4.72
CA LEU A 103 4.94 -0.31 5.44
C LEU A 103 6.14 -0.15 6.38
N ARG A 104 6.52 -1.21 7.10
CA ARG A 104 7.71 -1.24 7.96
C ARG A 104 9.00 -1.07 7.17
N TYR A 105 9.09 -1.68 5.99
CA TYR A 105 10.21 -1.45 5.07
C TYR A 105 10.34 0.04 4.72
N ALA A 106 9.22 0.68 4.38
CA ALA A 106 9.20 2.10 4.08
C ALA A 106 9.57 2.99 5.27
N HIS A 107 9.04 2.69 6.47
CA HIS A 107 9.43 3.41 7.68
C HIS A 107 10.91 3.25 8.02
N THR A 108 11.48 2.06 7.83
CA THR A 108 12.92 1.83 8.08
C THR A 108 13.77 2.64 7.11
N LEU A 109 13.40 2.69 5.83
CA LEU A 109 14.11 3.52 4.84
C LEU A 109 14.02 5.01 5.16
N ALA A 110 12.83 5.51 5.55
CA ALA A 110 12.66 6.90 5.97
C ALA A 110 13.53 7.22 7.19
N ALA A 111 13.48 6.37 8.21
CA ALA A 111 14.28 6.50 9.43
C ALA A 111 15.79 6.55 9.15
N LEU A 112 16.30 5.64 8.30
CA LEU A 112 17.69 5.63 7.90
C LEU A 112 18.08 6.86 7.05
N ALA A 113 17.12 7.45 6.32
CA ALA A 113 17.31 8.68 5.55
C ALA A 113 17.25 9.95 6.40
N ASP A 114 16.58 9.91 7.55
CA ASP A 114 16.30 11.07 8.42
C ASP A 114 17.13 11.07 9.70
N GLU A 115 17.99 10.07 9.88
CA GLU A 115 18.78 9.81 11.09
C GLU A 115 17.92 9.59 12.35
N GLN A 116 16.61 9.41 12.19
CA GLN A 116 15.67 9.17 13.27
C GLN A 116 15.36 7.68 13.33
N LEU A 117 15.81 6.99 14.38
CA LEU A 117 15.51 5.57 14.54
C LEU A 117 14.00 5.39 14.77
N PRO A 118 13.35 4.46 14.05
CA PRO A 118 11.93 4.21 14.22
C PRO A 118 11.73 3.38 15.50
N VAL A 119 10.80 3.81 16.35
CA VAL A 119 10.34 3.00 17.48
C VAL A 119 9.20 2.13 16.99
N TYR A 120 9.48 0.85 16.71
CA TYR A 120 8.45 -0.12 16.34
C TYR A 120 7.77 -0.64 17.59
N THR A 121 6.46 -0.46 17.70
CA THR A 121 5.64 -0.99 18.80
C THR A 121 5.16 -2.42 18.58
N GLU A 122 5.22 -2.94 17.35
CA GLU A 122 4.78 -4.29 17.00
C GLU A 122 5.93 -5.15 16.44
N GLU A 123 6.14 -6.31 17.06
CA GLU A 123 6.99 -7.36 16.50
C GLU A 123 6.18 -8.20 15.52
N LEU A 124 6.75 -8.47 14.34
CA LEU A 124 6.17 -9.41 13.36
C LEU A 124 6.41 -10.88 13.80
N THR A 125 6.21 -11.18 15.08
CA THR A 125 6.37 -12.52 15.65
C THR A 125 5.41 -13.48 14.99
N GLY A 126 5.91 -14.62 14.51
CA GLY A 126 5.09 -15.65 13.87
C GLY A 126 4.83 -15.44 12.37
N LEU A 127 5.44 -14.44 11.73
CA LEU A 127 5.29 -14.16 10.29
C LEU A 127 5.48 -15.40 9.41
N GLY A 128 6.53 -16.20 9.69
CA GLY A 128 6.80 -17.43 8.94
C GLY A 128 5.64 -18.43 8.99
N THR A 129 5.02 -18.60 10.17
CA THR A 129 3.88 -19.49 10.38
C THR A 129 2.61 -18.94 9.71
N SER A 130 2.32 -17.64 9.88
CA SER A 130 1.14 -17.00 9.30
C SER A 130 1.16 -16.98 7.77
N LEU A 131 2.34 -16.80 7.16
CA LEU A 131 2.49 -16.77 5.71
C LEU A 131 2.62 -18.15 5.07
N GLY A 132 3.21 -19.13 5.77
CA GLY A 132 3.40 -20.49 5.24
C GLY A 132 2.11 -21.29 5.10
N GLY A 133 1.06 -20.92 5.84
CA GLY A 133 -0.28 -21.54 5.75
C GLY A 133 -1.18 -20.96 4.66
N LEU A 134 -0.73 -19.93 3.93
CA LEU A 134 -1.55 -19.27 2.92
C LEU A 134 -1.63 -20.07 1.63
N ALA A 135 -2.86 -20.33 1.18
CA ALA A 135 -3.11 -20.85 -0.15
C ALA A 135 -3.55 -19.74 -1.12
N GLN A 136 -3.13 -19.87 -2.37
CA GLN A 136 -3.68 -19.11 -3.48
C GLN A 136 -5.17 -19.43 -3.65
N PRO A 137 -6.03 -18.41 -3.79
CA PRO A 137 -7.44 -18.60 -4.07
C PRO A 137 -7.66 -19.42 -5.35
N GLY A 138 -8.41 -20.52 -5.23
CA GLY A 138 -8.86 -21.35 -6.37
C GLY A 138 -7.89 -22.45 -6.82
N THR A 139 -6.62 -22.44 -6.42
CA THR A 139 -5.65 -23.49 -6.78
C THR A 139 -5.20 -24.34 -5.59
N GLY A 140 -5.31 -23.83 -4.36
CA GLY A 140 -4.85 -24.52 -3.15
C GLY A 140 -3.31 -24.57 -3.01
N ALA A 141 -2.57 -24.06 -3.99
CA ALA A 141 -1.11 -23.97 -3.94
C ALA A 141 -0.69 -22.90 -2.91
N PRO A 142 0.47 -23.03 -2.25
CA PRO A 142 0.91 -22.01 -1.30
C PRO A 142 1.12 -20.66 -2.01
N LEU A 143 0.64 -19.58 -1.38
CA LEU A 143 0.83 -18.21 -1.87
C LEU A 143 2.31 -17.87 -1.97
N LEU A 144 3.07 -18.28 -0.95
CA LEU A 144 4.52 -18.21 -0.91
C LEU A 144 5.07 -19.63 -0.75
N ASP A 145 5.80 -20.11 -1.76
CA ASP A 145 6.60 -21.32 -1.61
C ASP A 145 7.70 -21.12 -0.55
N ALA A 146 8.36 -22.22 -0.15
CA ALA A 146 9.34 -22.20 0.93
C ALA A 146 10.51 -21.23 0.68
N ASP A 147 10.96 -21.10 -0.58
CA ASP A 147 12.04 -20.18 -0.96
C ASP A 147 11.60 -18.71 -0.82
N LYS A 148 10.42 -18.37 -1.35
CA LYS A 148 9.85 -17.02 -1.20
C LYS A 148 9.59 -16.67 0.25
N LEU A 149 9.05 -17.61 1.02
CA LEU A 149 8.80 -17.42 2.45
C LEU A 149 10.11 -17.12 3.21
N ALA A 150 11.18 -17.88 2.94
CA ALA A 150 12.48 -17.65 3.56
C ALA A 150 13.03 -16.24 3.24
N LYS A 151 12.86 -15.75 2.01
CA LYS A 151 13.25 -14.38 1.62
C LYS A 151 12.46 -13.31 2.35
N VAL A 152 11.15 -13.51 2.52
CA VAL A 152 10.27 -12.59 3.25
C VAL A 152 10.59 -12.56 4.75
N VAL A 153 10.82 -13.73 5.36
CA VAL A 153 11.24 -13.84 6.77
C VAL A 153 12.59 -13.14 6.99
N LYS A 154 13.56 -13.38 6.10
CA LYS A 154 14.86 -12.70 6.15
C LYS A 154 14.73 -11.17 6.09
N LEU A 155 13.84 -10.64 5.26
CA LEU A 155 13.56 -9.21 5.22
C LEU A 155 12.99 -8.71 6.56
N SER A 156 12.03 -9.45 7.14
CA SER A 156 11.46 -9.12 8.45
C SER A 156 12.53 -9.07 9.55
N ASP A 157 13.40 -10.08 9.61
CA ASP A 157 14.50 -10.14 10.59
C ASP A 157 15.49 -8.98 10.41
N LEU A 158 15.80 -8.62 9.16
CA LEU A 158 16.63 -7.47 8.84
C LEU A 158 16.01 -6.16 9.34
N LEU A 159 14.71 -5.96 9.10
CA LEU A 159 13.98 -4.78 9.57
C LEU A 159 13.91 -4.71 11.10
N GLY A 160 13.84 -5.86 11.78
CA GLY A 160 13.95 -5.96 13.24
C GLY A 160 15.31 -5.48 13.74
N ARG A 161 16.41 -5.96 13.14
CA ARG A 161 17.79 -5.59 13.51
C ARG A 161 18.14 -4.14 13.19
N LEU A 162 17.70 -3.61 12.06
CA LEU A 162 18.06 -2.27 11.63
C LEU A 162 17.33 -1.16 12.38
N GLY A 163 16.20 -1.47 13.03
CA GLY A 163 15.54 -0.56 13.95
C GLY A 163 16.41 -0.13 15.15
N THR A 164 17.50 -0.86 15.43
CA THR A 164 18.35 -0.62 16.61
C THR A 164 19.77 -0.14 16.29
N GLN A 165 20.14 0.09 15.02
CA GLN A 165 21.52 0.40 14.61
C GLN A 165 21.66 1.76 13.88
N ARG A 166 22.74 2.51 14.16
CA ARG A 166 23.01 3.85 13.58
C ARG A 166 23.77 3.85 12.23
N LEU A 167 23.95 2.70 11.57
CA LEU A 167 24.77 2.61 10.35
C LEU A 167 23.97 2.92 9.07
N GLN A 168 23.87 4.19 8.68
CA GLN A 168 22.97 4.64 7.61
C GLN A 168 23.21 4.00 6.22
N LYS A 169 24.39 4.21 5.61
CA LYS A 169 24.60 3.85 4.19
C LYS A 169 24.73 2.33 3.96
N SER A 170 25.39 1.61 4.85
CA SER A 170 25.47 0.14 4.77
C SER A 170 24.13 -0.53 5.03
N ALA A 171 23.34 -0.03 6.01
CA ALA A 171 21.98 -0.52 6.25
C ALA A 171 21.05 -0.24 5.07
N LEU A 172 21.14 0.94 4.46
CA LEU A 172 20.39 1.26 3.24
C LEU A 172 20.74 0.31 2.10
N ARG A 173 22.03 0.02 1.90
CA ARG A 173 22.47 -0.96 0.90
C ARG A 173 21.91 -2.35 1.21
N GLU A 174 22.02 -2.81 2.45
CA GLU A 174 21.51 -4.14 2.87
C GLU A 174 19.99 -4.27 2.67
N LEU A 175 19.22 -3.19 2.94
CA LEU A 175 17.77 -3.15 2.69
C LEU A 175 17.43 -3.13 1.19
N LEU A 176 18.13 -2.33 0.40
CA LEU A 176 17.92 -2.26 -1.04
C LEU A 176 18.35 -3.56 -1.73
N ASP A 177 19.31 -4.30 -1.16
CA ASP A 177 19.69 -5.63 -1.61
C ASP A 177 18.59 -6.68 -1.36
N GLN A 178 17.61 -6.41 -0.47
CA GLN A 178 16.40 -7.24 -0.30
C GLN A 178 15.32 -6.96 -1.36
N GLN A 179 15.68 -6.38 -2.51
CA GLN A 179 14.77 -6.08 -3.62
C GLN A 179 13.86 -7.26 -3.99
N GLU A 180 14.37 -8.49 -3.98
CA GLU A 180 13.59 -9.68 -4.32
C GLU A 180 12.47 -9.94 -3.30
N ALA A 181 12.75 -9.81 -2.00
CA ALA A 181 11.73 -9.95 -0.96
C ALA A 181 10.65 -8.87 -1.09
N VAL A 182 11.04 -7.62 -1.39
CA VAL A 182 10.09 -6.53 -1.66
C VAL A 182 9.23 -6.83 -2.89
N ALA A 183 9.82 -7.40 -3.95
CA ALA A 183 9.07 -7.81 -5.14
C ALA A 183 8.08 -8.94 -4.82
N ILE A 184 8.48 -9.94 -4.01
CA ILE A 184 7.58 -11.02 -3.55
C ILE A 184 6.39 -10.44 -2.78
N VAL A 185 6.65 -9.62 -1.76
CA VAL A 185 5.61 -8.99 -0.94
C VAL A 185 4.67 -8.16 -1.81
N SER A 186 5.20 -7.25 -2.60
CA SER A 186 4.39 -6.33 -3.41
C SER A 186 3.63 -7.04 -4.54
N ASN A 187 4.16 -8.13 -5.11
CA ASN A 187 3.44 -8.96 -6.06
C ASN A 187 2.28 -9.72 -5.42
N ALA A 188 2.43 -10.22 -4.19
CA ALA A 188 1.33 -10.84 -3.47
C ALA A 188 0.20 -9.84 -3.18
N LEU A 189 0.52 -8.61 -2.78
CA LEU A 189 -0.48 -7.54 -2.59
C LEU A 189 -1.17 -7.17 -3.90
N LYS A 190 -0.40 -7.04 -4.99
CA LYS A 190 -0.91 -6.81 -6.34
C LYS A 190 -1.85 -7.93 -6.80
N GLU A 191 -1.47 -9.18 -6.59
CA GLU A 191 -2.29 -10.35 -6.93
C GLU A 191 -3.59 -10.38 -6.12
N TYR A 192 -3.54 -10.08 -4.82
CA TYR A 192 -4.75 -9.95 -4.00
C TYR A 192 -5.69 -8.86 -4.53
N ALA A 193 -5.16 -7.67 -4.82
CA ALA A 193 -5.95 -6.56 -5.35
C ALA A 193 -6.65 -6.94 -6.67
N GLN A 194 -5.96 -7.66 -7.55
CA GLN A 194 -6.47 -8.04 -8.88
C GLN A 194 -7.39 -9.26 -8.89
N ARG A 195 -7.08 -10.29 -8.11
CA ARG A 195 -7.79 -11.57 -8.12
C ARG A 195 -8.88 -11.68 -7.07
N SER A 196 -8.70 -11.05 -5.91
CA SER A 196 -9.66 -11.15 -4.81
C SER A 196 -10.54 -9.91 -4.77
N TYR A 197 -9.93 -8.73 -4.60
CA TYR A 197 -10.70 -7.50 -4.43
C TYR A 197 -11.45 -7.10 -5.70
N ARG A 198 -10.77 -6.99 -6.85
CA ARG A 198 -11.43 -6.67 -8.13
C ARG A 198 -12.48 -7.71 -8.54
N ALA A 199 -12.22 -8.99 -8.30
CA ALA A 199 -13.21 -10.03 -8.62
C ALA A 199 -14.49 -9.86 -7.77
N GLY A 200 -14.36 -9.51 -6.49
CA GLY A 200 -15.49 -9.14 -5.63
C GLY A 200 -16.27 -7.94 -6.16
N LEU A 201 -15.57 -6.87 -6.59
CA LEU A 201 -16.23 -5.71 -7.21
C LEU A 201 -17.00 -6.07 -8.49
N GLN A 202 -16.43 -6.96 -9.30
CA GLN A 202 -17.07 -7.43 -10.54
C GLN A 202 -18.29 -8.31 -10.26
N ASP A 203 -18.24 -9.13 -9.21
CA ASP A 203 -19.40 -9.86 -8.70
C ASP A 203 -20.52 -8.90 -8.29
N GLU A 204 -20.22 -7.88 -7.50
CA GLU A 204 -21.21 -6.89 -7.08
C GLU A 204 -21.81 -6.13 -8.26
N LEU A 205 -20.99 -5.71 -9.24
CA LEU A 205 -21.47 -5.05 -10.45
C LEU A 205 -22.45 -5.93 -11.24
N ARG A 206 -22.21 -7.26 -11.30
CA ARG A 206 -23.14 -8.21 -11.91
C ARG A 206 -24.43 -8.32 -11.12
N ASP A 207 -24.35 -8.41 -9.79
CA ASP A 207 -25.51 -8.49 -8.91
C ASP A 207 -26.38 -7.22 -9.02
N LEU A 208 -25.78 -6.03 -9.11
CA LEU A 208 -26.50 -4.77 -9.34
C LEU A 208 -27.24 -4.75 -10.68
N ALA A 209 -26.65 -5.30 -11.74
CA ALA A 209 -27.30 -5.37 -13.04
C ALA A 209 -28.55 -6.25 -13.00
N LEU A 210 -28.49 -7.39 -12.29
CA LEU A 210 -29.64 -8.28 -12.10
C LEU A 210 -30.76 -7.58 -11.31
N LEU A 211 -30.41 -6.88 -10.22
CA LEU A 211 -31.39 -6.14 -9.44
C LEU A 211 -32.04 -5.01 -10.21
N ARG A 212 -31.28 -4.29 -11.04
CA ARG A 212 -31.84 -3.25 -11.90
C ARG A 212 -32.89 -3.83 -12.85
N GLY A 213 -32.61 -4.99 -13.45
CA GLY A 213 -33.60 -5.70 -14.28
C GLY A 213 -34.86 -6.09 -13.51
N ALA A 214 -34.72 -6.57 -12.27
CA ALA A 214 -35.87 -6.90 -11.42
C ALA A 214 -36.72 -5.67 -11.04
N VAL A 215 -36.07 -4.54 -10.76
CA VAL A 215 -36.72 -3.26 -10.47
C VAL A 215 -37.51 -2.76 -11.69
N ASP A 216 -36.94 -2.88 -12.89
CA ASP A 216 -37.61 -2.47 -14.11
C ASP A 216 -38.88 -3.30 -14.39
N GLY A 217 -38.88 -4.60 -14.06
CA GLY A 217 -40.08 -5.44 -14.12
C GLY A 217 -41.19 -5.04 -13.13
N SER A 218 -40.85 -4.34 -12.05
CA SER A 218 -41.82 -3.86 -11.04
C SER A 218 -42.24 -2.41 -11.22
N ALA A 219 -41.58 -1.66 -12.12
CA ALA A 219 -41.78 -0.23 -12.31
C ALA A 219 -43.20 0.16 -12.75
N GLN A 220 -43.94 -0.74 -13.42
CA GLN A 220 -45.34 -0.50 -13.80
C GLN A 220 -46.29 -0.51 -12.61
N ARG A 221 -45.98 -1.30 -11.58
CA ARG A 221 -46.83 -1.44 -10.38
C ARG A 221 -46.50 -0.38 -9.34
N GLU A 222 -45.22 -0.08 -9.16
CA GLU A 222 -44.73 0.84 -8.12
C GLU A 222 -43.69 1.82 -8.68
N PRO A 223 -44.10 2.82 -9.48
CA PRO A 223 -43.17 3.66 -10.23
C PRO A 223 -42.25 4.53 -9.35
N LEU A 224 -42.76 5.05 -8.23
CA LEU A 224 -41.98 5.88 -7.31
C LEU A 224 -40.91 5.07 -6.57
N ALA A 225 -41.29 3.90 -6.02
CA ALA A 225 -40.37 3.01 -5.35
C ALA A 225 -39.30 2.49 -6.32
N ALA A 226 -39.70 2.09 -7.54
CA ALA A 226 -38.77 1.66 -8.58
C ALA A 226 -37.78 2.75 -8.97
N ASN A 227 -38.23 4.00 -9.13
CA ASN A 227 -37.34 5.14 -9.43
C ASN A 227 -36.33 5.40 -8.30
N TYR A 228 -36.79 5.36 -7.03
CA TYR A 228 -35.90 5.51 -5.88
C TYR A 228 -34.80 4.45 -5.86
N VAL A 229 -35.18 3.18 -5.98
CA VAL A 229 -34.22 2.06 -5.98
C VAL A 229 -33.29 2.15 -7.20
N ARG A 230 -33.80 2.51 -8.39
CA ARG A 230 -32.97 2.65 -9.60
C ARG A 230 -31.87 3.69 -9.42
N THR A 231 -32.19 4.86 -8.85
CA THR A 231 -31.19 5.89 -8.56
C THR A 231 -30.13 5.39 -7.57
N ARG A 232 -30.54 4.65 -6.53
CA ARG A 232 -29.60 4.07 -5.56
C ARG A 232 -28.66 3.04 -6.20
N LEU A 233 -29.21 2.09 -6.95
CA LEU A 233 -28.41 1.08 -7.67
C LEU A 233 -27.45 1.73 -8.69
N TYR A 234 -27.85 2.83 -9.33
CA TYR A 234 -26.98 3.58 -10.22
C TYR A 234 -25.79 4.23 -9.49
N LEU A 235 -26.04 4.91 -8.37
CA LEU A 235 -24.98 5.52 -7.56
C LEU A 235 -24.01 4.47 -6.99
N GLU A 236 -24.54 3.33 -6.53
CA GLU A 236 -23.74 2.20 -6.07
C GLU A 236 -22.86 1.64 -7.20
N GLY A 237 -23.43 1.47 -8.41
CA GLY A 237 -22.69 1.01 -9.58
C GLY A 237 -21.56 1.97 -9.99
N LEU A 238 -21.81 3.28 -9.97
CA LEU A 238 -20.75 4.28 -10.21
C LEU A 238 -19.61 4.16 -9.20
N GLN A 239 -19.94 3.96 -7.93
CA GLN A 239 -18.93 3.82 -6.89
C GLN A 239 -18.08 2.56 -7.08
N LEU A 240 -18.70 1.42 -7.40
CA LEU A 240 -17.97 0.18 -7.65
C LEU A 240 -17.02 0.31 -8.85
N GLN A 241 -17.43 1.04 -9.90
CA GLN A 241 -16.56 1.35 -11.03
C GLN A 241 -15.37 2.22 -10.64
N GLU A 242 -15.55 3.24 -9.79
CA GLU A 242 -14.43 4.02 -9.26
C GLU A 242 -13.48 3.17 -8.40
N ARG A 243 -14.03 2.28 -7.55
CA ARG A 243 -13.23 1.32 -6.76
C ARG A 243 -12.44 0.36 -7.65
N GLU A 244 -12.98 -0.07 -8.79
CA GLU A 244 -12.27 -0.92 -9.75
C GLU A 244 -11.08 -0.17 -10.38
N LYS A 245 -11.24 1.12 -10.71
CA LYS A 245 -10.13 1.95 -11.24
C LYS A 245 -8.97 2.07 -10.24
N ILE A 246 -9.27 2.13 -8.94
CA ILE A 246 -8.25 2.16 -7.89
C ILE A 246 -7.33 0.93 -7.96
N VAL A 247 -7.87 -0.25 -8.28
CA VAL A 247 -7.06 -1.47 -8.43
C VAL A 247 -6.03 -1.31 -9.54
N ALA A 248 -6.42 -0.75 -10.69
CA ALA A 248 -5.50 -0.53 -11.80
C ALA A 248 -4.39 0.48 -11.42
N THR A 249 -4.75 1.56 -10.73
CA THR A 249 -3.78 2.54 -10.23
C THR A 249 -2.84 1.95 -9.17
N TYR A 250 -3.35 1.12 -8.27
CA TYR A 250 -2.54 0.42 -7.26
C TYR A 250 -1.51 -0.51 -7.92
N VAL A 251 -1.91 -1.28 -8.93
CA VAL A 251 -1.01 -2.14 -9.71
C VAL A 251 0.13 -1.34 -10.32
N GLN A 252 -0.18 -0.19 -10.95
CA GLN A 252 0.84 0.69 -11.54
C GLN A 252 1.77 1.28 -10.47
N ALA A 253 1.24 1.64 -9.30
CA ALA A 253 2.04 2.14 -8.19
C ALA A 253 2.99 1.06 -7.63
N VAL A 254 2.55 -0.20 -7.55
CA VAL A 254 3.40 -1.34 -7.18
C VAL A 254 4.50 -1.59 -8.21
N ASP A 255 4.18 -1.56 -9.50
CA ASP A 255 5.19 -1.74 -10.57
C ASP A 255 6.24 -0.61 -10.51
N ALA A 256 5.80 0.64 -10.29
CA ALA A 256 6.68 1.77 -10.11
C ALA A 256 7.52 1.68 -8.82
N LEU A 257 6.96 1.17 -7.72
CA LEU A 257 7.69 0.90 -6.48
C LEU A 257 8.84 -0.07 -6.72
N GLN A 258 8.57 -1.21 -7.37
CA GLN A 258 9.60 -2.23 -7.66
C GLN A 258 10.73 -1.66 -8.53
N ALA A 259 10.38 -0.91 -9.57
CA ALA A 259 11.34 -0.23 -10.42
C ALA A 259 12.14 0.85 -9.66
N SER A 260 11.51 1.57 -8.73
CA SER A 260 12.19 2.55 -7.88
C SER A 260 13.15 1.92 -6.88
N VAL A 261 12.85 0.74 -6.31
CA VAL A 261 13.81 -0.02 -5.49
C VAL A 261 15.05 -0.38 -6.30
N ALA A 262 14.84 -0.91 -7.51
CA ALA A 262 15.94 -1.26 -8.43
C ALA A 262 16.80 -0.04 -8.78
N ALA A 263 16.15 1.08 -9.11
CA ALA A 263 16.85 2.33 -9.46
C ALA A 263 17.63 2.90 -8.27
N LEU A 264 17.06 2.90 -7.06
CA LEU A 264 17.75 3.33 -5.85
C LEU A 264 18.97 2.46 -5.55
N ARG A 265 18.82 1.14 -5.66
CA ARG A 265 19.92 0.20 -5.46
C ARG A 265 21.07 0.47 -6.44
N ALA A 266 20.76 0.65 -7.73
CA ALA A 266 21.75 0.93 -8.76
C ALA A 266 22.44 2.28 -8.61
N ASN A 267 21.77 3.27 -7.99
CA ASN A 267 22.25 4.65 -7.88
C ASN A 267 22.54 5.08 -6.44
N LEU A 268 22.70 4.15 -5.49
CA LEU A 268 22.89 4.49 -4.08
C LEU A 268 24.14 5.35 -3.83
N ASP A 269 25.16 5.21 -4.68
CA ASP A 269 26.38 6.02 -4.63
C ASP A 269 26.26 7.32 -5.46
N ARG A 270 25.18 7.50 -6.24
CA ARG A 270 24.91 8.65 -7.11
C ARG A 270 23.43 9.03 -7.10
N LEU A 271 22.92 9.45 -5.94
CA LEU A 271 21.50 9.76 -5.74
C LEU A 271 20.96 10.96 -6.54
N GLN A 272 21.83 11.72 -7.23
CA GLN A 272 21.45 12.83 -8.11
C GLN A 272 21.35 12.42 -9.59
N ALA A 273 21.40 11.11 -9.90
CA ALA A 273 21.26 10.63 -11.27
C ALA A 273 19.88 11.03 -11.87
N PRO A 274 19.83 11.64 -13.06
CA PRO A 274 18.57 12.12 -13.64
C PRO A 274 17.59 10.98 -13.95
N GLU A 275 18.09 9.77 -14.21
CA GLU A 275 17.27 8.57 -14.38
C GLU A 275 16.56 8.19 -13.07
N LEU A 276 17.26 8.28 -11.93
CA LEU A 276 16.67 8.03 -10.62
C LEU A 276 15.60 9.06 -10.30
N GLU A 277 15.87 10.34 -10.53
CA GLU A 277 14.91 11.41 -10.30
C GLU A 277 13.62 11.20 -11.11
N ARG A 278 13.76 10.88 -12.40
CA ARG A 278 12.62 10.58 -13.28
C ARG A 278 11.80 9.39 -12.77
N GLN A 279 12.47 8.33 -12.34
CA GLN A 279 11.81 7.12 -11.82
C GLN A 279 11.05 7.42 -10.52
N LEU A 280 11.66 8.17 -9.59
CA LEU A 280 11.01 8.55 -8.33
C LEU A 280 9.83 9.51 -8.57
N ALA A 281 9.95 10.44 -9.51
CA ALA A 281 8.85 11.31 -9.91
C ALA A 281 7.69 10.52 -10.54
N GLN A 282 7.97 9.50 -11.35
CA GLN A 282 6.94 8.60 -11.88
C GLN A 282 6.23 7.86 -10.75
N PHE A 283 6.97 7.28 -9.81
CA PHE A 283 6.39 6.59 -8.67
C PHE A 283 5.51 7.51 -7.81
N ALA A 284 5.99 8.72 -7.51
CA ALA A 284 5.21 9.72 -6.78
C ALA A 284 3.89 10.06 -7.47
N ARG A 285 3.86 10.23 -8.79
CA ARG A 285 2.61 10.50 -9.54
C ARG A 285 1.59 9.37 -9.39
N HIS A 286 2.03 8.11 -9.42
CA HIS A 286 1.14 6.96 -9.23
C HIS A 286 0.62 6.91 -7.78
N ALA A 287 1.48 7.10 -6.79
CA ALA A 287 1.10 7.14 -5.38
C ALA A 287 0.13 8.30 -5.06
N ASP A 288 0.36 9.49 -5.59
CA ASP A 288 -0.54 10.64 -5.43
C ASP A 288 -1.89 10.43 -6.11
N THR A 289 -1.91 9.75 -7.25
CA THR A 289 -3.16 9.39 -7.93
C THR A 289 -3.97 8.42 -7.09
N LEU A 290 -3.32 7.40 -6.53
CA LEU A 290 -3.94 6.46 -5.61
C LEU A 290 -4.53 7.17 -4.38
N GLN A 291 -3.77 8.12 -3.81
CA GLN A 291 -4.21 8.91 -2.66
C GLN A 291 -5.45 9.76 -2.97
N ARG A 292 -5.49 10.41 -4.14
CA ARG A 292 -6.68 11.17 -4.56
C ARG A 292 -7.91 10.28 -4.74
N GLN A 293 -7.72 9.05 -5.23
CA GLN A 293 -8.83 8.13 -5.42
C GLN A 293 -9.32 7.48 -4.11
N ALA A 294 -8.58 7.61 -3.01
CA ALA A 294 -8.97 7.01 -1.73
C ALA A 294 -10.34 7.49 -1.21
N ALA A 295 -10.81 8.66 -1.65
CA ALA A 295 -12.14 9.19 -1.36
C ALA A 295 -13.28 8.25 -1.82
N TYR A 296 -13.05 7.40 -2.82
CA TYR A 296 -14.07 6.51 -3.38
C TYR A 296 -14.21 5.16 -2.63
N TYR A 297 -13.35 4.89 -1.63
CA TYR A 297 -13.47 3.69 -0.80
C TYR A 297 -14.66 3.73 0.18
N ALA A 298 -15.18 4.91 0.54
CA ALA A 298 -16.25 5.04 1.52
C ALA A 298 -17.60 4.59 0.93
N PRO A 299 -18.29 3.56 1.46
CA PRO A 299 -19.51 3.01 0.87
C PRO A 299 -20.62 4.05 0.70
N ALA A 300 -21.43 3.90 -0.35
CA ALA A 300 -22.64 4.67 -0.54
C ALA A 300 -23.58 4.40 0.65
N ARG A 301 -23.76 5.41 1.51
CA ARG A 301 -24.63 5.30 2.69
C ARG A 301 -26.09 5.12 2.22
N TRP A 302 -26.71 4.04 2.69
CA TRP A 302 -28.14 3.77 2.54
C TRP A 302 -28.95 4.73 3.43
#